data_AF-A0AB38SI91-F1
#
_entry.id   AF-A0AB38SI91-F1
#
_cell.length_a   1.000
_cell.length_b   1.000
_cell.length_c   1.000
_cell.angle_alpha   90.00
_cell.angle_beta   90.00
_cell.angle_gamma   90.00
#
_symmetry.space_group_name_H-M   'P 1'
#
loop_
_entity.id
_entity.type
_entity.pdbx_description
1 polymer ?
#
loop_
_entity_poly.entity_id
_entity_poly.type
_entity_poly.pdbx_seq_one_letter_code
_entity_poly.pdbx_strand_id
1 'polypeptide(L)'
;MYIEYLVGASWTGSDSGIGIATAGAVFSSMGISGANSFLVFPSGNIWFNGSSTGSSLGSISSGTLIGMAIDFTNSTGWFRKATGNWNGSGTANPATNTGGINISALFPSSAAFAAFCTSAVNDTMSVYQRAALWLLGLGLSNGVLLPAAIPRRSMLESFAQTVPASHRGTRSMVCSGLMQRCVQIAQLSAAQLLTDSGLQAKPHPAAQW
;
A
#
# COMPACT_ATOMS: atom_id res chain seq x y z
N MET A 1 -6.16 4.40 -5.52
CA MET A 1 -5.65 3.47 -4.49
C MET A 1 -4.12 3.42 -4.55
N TYR A 2 -3.45 3.23 -3.41
CA TYR A 2 -1.99 3.08 -3.32
C TYR A 2 -1.61 1.92 -2.38
N ILE A 3 -0.63 1.11 -2.77
CA ILE A 3 -0.11 -0.03 -2.00
C ILE A 3 1.41 -0.03 -2.10
N GLU A 4 2.11 -0.41 -1.02
CA GLU A 4 3.55 -0.65 -1.05
C GLU A 4 3.85 -2.11 -0.70
N TYR A 5 4.81 -2.69 -1.42
CA TYR A 5 5.34 -4.03 -1.17
C TYR A 5 6.81 -3.91 -0.84
N LEU A 6 7.24 -4.40 0.31
CA LEU A 6 8.65 -4.55 0.61
C LEU A 6 9.09 -5.95 0.24
N VAL A 7 10.00 -6.00 -0.72
CA VAL A 7 10.70 -7.22 -1.08
C VAL A 7 11.55 -7.65 0.12
N GLY A 8 11.28 -8.84 0.64
CA GLY A 8 11.96 -9.40 1.80
C GLY A 8 13.38 -9.85 1.49
N ALA A 9 13.82 -10.93 2.14
CA ALA A 9 15.18 -11.42 2.06
C ALA A 9 15.53 -12.01 0.68
N SER A 10 14.54 -12.53 -0.05
CA SER A 10 14.68 -13.11 -1.38
C SER A 10 13.47 -12.77 -2.25
N TRP A 11 13.73 -12.54 -3.54
CA TRP A 11 12.75 -12.58 -4.62
C TRP A 11 13.43 -13.07 -5.89
N THR A 12 13.60 -14.38 -5.98
CA THR A 12 14.48 -15.02 -6.98
C THR A 12 13.74 -15.87 -8.01
N GLY A 13 12.49 -16.27 -7.74
CA GLY A 13 11.69 -17.02 -8.69
C GLY A 13 11.26 -16.15 -9.88
N SER A 14 11.54 -16.59 -11.12
CA SER A 14 11.17 -15.86 -12.34
C SER A 14 9.67 -15.60 -12.45
N ASP A 15 8.89 -16.53 -11.89
CA ASP A 15 7.43 -16.53 -11.95
C ASP A 15 6.84 -16.04 -10.62
N SER A 16 7.66 -15.46 -9.74
CA SER A 16 7.20 -14.79 -8.54
C SER A 16 6.73 -13.38 -8.91
N GLY A 17 5.55 -12.95 -8.48
CA GLY A 17 4.96 -11.68 -8.92
C GLY A 17 4.09 -11.04 -7.85
N ILE A 18 4.03 -9.71 -7.85
CA ILE A 18 3.20 -8.91 -6.92
C ILE A 18 2.29 -7.97 -7.70
N GLY A 19 1.11 -7.66 -7.15
CA GLY A 19 0.21 -6.66 -7.72
C GLY A 19 -1.24 -6.86 -7.34
N ILE A 20 -2.14 -6.82 -8.33
CA ILE A 20 -3.56 -7.11 -8.14
C ILE A 20 -4.07 -8.18 -9.10
N ALA A 21 -5.11 -8.88 -8.70
CA ALA A 21 -5.80 -9.88 -9.50
C ALA A 21 -7.32 -9.76 -9.34
N THR A 22 -8.05 -10.25 -10.33
CA THR A 22 -9.50 -10.45 -10.20
C THR A 22 -9.79 -11.73 -9.42
N ALA A 23 -11.05 -11.92 -8.99
CA ALA A 23 -11.48 -13.18 -8.37
C ALA A 23 -11.36 -14.40 -9.31
N GLY A 24 -11.26 -14.19 -10.63
CA GLY A 24 -11.09 -15.25 -11.64
C GLY A 24 -9.64 -15.66 -11.90
N ALA A 25 -8.66 -15.09 -11.19
CA ALA A 25 -7.27 -15.50 -11.35
C ALA A 25 -7.01 -16.89 -10.76
N VAL A 26 -6.29 -17.73 -11.50
CA VAL A 26 -5.90 -19.07 -11.07
C VAL A 26 -4.59 -18.98 -10.31
N PHE A 27 -4.62 -19.05 -8.99
CA PHE A 27 -3.43 -18.82 -8.15
C PHE A 27 -2.28 -19.80 -8.39
N SER A 28 -2.56 -21.03 -8.83
CA SER A 28 -1.52 -22.02 -9.15
C SER A 28 -0.72 -21.70 -10.43
N SER A 29 -1.25 -20.88 -11.33
CA SER A 29 -0.62 -20.54 -12.60
C SER A 29 -0.45 -19.04 -12.85
N MET A 30 -0.89 -18.20 -11.91
CA MET A 30 -0.85 -16.74 -12.05
C MET A 30 0.58 -16.21 -12.23
N GLY A 31 1.57 -16.81 -11.58
CA GLY A 31 2.98 -16.44 -11.73
C GLY A 31 3.55 -16.73 -13.12
N ILE A 32 3.09 -17.81 -13.76
CA ILE A 32 3.55 -18.23 -15.09
C ILE A 32 2.80 -17.47 -16.19
N SER A 33 1.48 -17.41 -16.05
CA SER A 33 0.60 -16.86 -17.09
C SER A 33 0.43 -15.35 -16.98
N GLY A 34 0.35 -14.78 -15.78
CA GLY A 34 -0.09 -13.40 -15.58
C GLY A 34 -1.54 -13.12 -15.99
N ALA A 35 -2.34 -14.16 -16.26
CA ALA A 35 -3.73 -14.01 -16.69
C ALA A 35 -4.60 -13.47 -15.55
N ASN A 36 -5.62 -12.66 -15.88
CA ASN A 36 -6.57 -12.10 -14.91
C ASN A 36 -5.92 -11.24 -13.80
N SER A 37 -4.72 -10.70 -14.05
CA SER A 37 -3.95 -9.93 -13.08
C SER A 37 -3.19 -8.76 -13.71
N PHE A 38 -2.72 -7.87 -12.84
CA PHE A 38 -1.77 -6.79 -13.13
C PHE A 38 -0.60 -6.93 -12.16
N LEU A 39 0.55 -7.39 -12.66
CA LEU A 39 1.68 -7.84 -11.87
C LEU A 39 2.98 -7.17 -12.28
N VAL A 40 3.92 -7.11 -11.34
CA VAL A 40 5.34 -6.87 -11.61
C VAL A 40 6.17 -8.05 -11.08
N PHE A 41 7.15 -8.46 -11.89
CA PHE A 41 8.05 -9.59 -11.63
C PHE A 41 9.45 -9.12 -11.17
N PRO A 42 10.32 -10.00 -10.63
CA PRO A 42 11.67 -9.64 -10.19
C PRO A 42 12.54 -9.00 -11.27
N SER A 43 12.29 -9.34 -12.53
CA SER A 43 12.94 -8.70 -13.70
C SER A 43 12.58 -7.22 -13.84
N GLY A 44 11.58 -6.74 -13.10
CA GLY A 44 11.00 -5.41 -13.21
C GLY A 44 9.93 -5.30 -14.30
N ASN A 45 9.71 -6.36 -15.08
CA ASN A 45 8.72 -6.35 -16.15
C ASN A 45 7.31 -6.27 -15.58
N ILE A 46 6.52 -5.36 -16.15
CA ILE A 46 5.12 -5.18 -15.80
C ILE A 46 4.27 -5.98 -16.79
N TRP A 47 3.35 -6.77 -16.28
CA TRP A 47 2.46 -7.62 -17.05
C TRP A 47 1.01 -7.30 -16.71
N PHE A 48 0.16 -7.39 -17.72
CA PHE A 48 -1.27 -7.23 -17.59
C PHE A 48 -1.98 -8.29 -18.42
N ASN A 49 -2.92 -8.99 -17.78
CA ASN A 49 -3.82 -9.96 -18.40
C ASN A 49 -3.14 -10.93 -19.37
N GLY A 50 -2.07 -11.58 -18.93
CA GLY A 50 -1.41 -12.61 -19.71
C GLY A 50 -0.24 -12.14 -20.57
N SER A 51 0.10 -10.85 -20.57
CA SER A 51 1.09 -10.29 -21.50
C SER A 51 1.92 -9.18 -20.88
N SER A 52 3.18 -9.05 -21.34
CA SER A 52 4.02 -7.91 -20.97
C SER A 52 3.45 -6.60 -21.54
N THR A 53 3.53 -5.53 -20.76
CA THR A 53 3.11 -4.19 -21.21
C THR A 53 4.21 -3.45 -21.96
N GLY A 54 5.43 -4.01 -22.04
CA GLY A 54 6.63 -3.35 -22.53
C GLY A 54 7.25 -2.34 -21.55
N SER A 55 6.58 -2.02 -20.44
CA SER A 55 7.15 -1.21 -19.35
C SER A 55 7.96 -2.06 -18.37
N SER A 56 9.04 -1.51 -17.86
CA SER A 56 9.91 -2.19 -16.90
C SER A 56 10.51 -1.22 -15.89
N LEU A 57 10.64 -1.69 -14.64
CA LEU A 57 11.34 -0.99 -13.57
C LEU A 57 12.84 -1.33 -13.52
N GLY A 58 13.30 -2.21 -14.42
CA GLY A 58 14.56 -2.93 -14.32
C GLY A 58 14.60 -3.87 -13.11
N SER A 59 15.64 -4.70 -13.02
CA SER A 59 15.76 -5.73 -11.99
C SER A 59 15.51 -5.20 -10.58
N ILE A 60 14.74 -5.97 -9.81
CA ILE A 60 14.35 -5.66 -8.44
C ILE A 60 15.13 -6.59 -7.51
N SER A 61 15.82 -6.01 -6.53
CA SER A 61 16.58 -6.76 -5.53
C SER A 61 15.84 -6.87 -4.20
N SER A 62 16.26 -7.81 -3.36
CA SER A 62 15.85 -7.90 -1.95
C SER A 62 15.95 -6.55 -1.23
N GLY A 63 15.05 -6.29 -0.29
CA GLY A 63 14.96 -5.04 0.46
C GLY A 63 14.36 -3.86 -0.31
N THR A 64 14.01 -4.03 -1.59
CA THR A 64 13.43 -2.95 -2.39
C THR A 64 11.97 -2.72 -2.03
N LEU A 65 11.57 -1.45 -1.91
CA LEU A 65 10.16 -1.08 -1.79
C LEU A 65 9.56 -0.88 -3.19
N ILE A 66 8.47 -1.58 -3.50
CA ILE A 66 7.71 -1.42 -4.74
C ILE A 66 6.41 -0.68 -4.41
N GLY A 67 6.26 0.51 -4.98
CA GLY A 67 5.01 1.26 -4.94
C GLY A 67 4.09 0.85 -6.07
N MET A 68 2.80 0.75 -5.80
CA MET A 68 1.76 0.54 -6.79
C MET A 68 0.68 1.61 -6.61
N ALA A 69 0.33 2.30 -7.71
CA ALA A 69 -0.80 3.21 -7.77
C ALA A 69 -1.82 2.67 -8.77
N ILE A 70 -3.10 2.77 -8.43
CA ILE A 70 -4.21 2.33 -9.29
C ILE A 70 -5.32 3.38 -9.24
N ASP A 71 -5.80 3.76 -10.42
CA ASP A 71 -6.99 4.58 -10.61
C ASP A 71 -8.06 3.74 -11.31
N PHE A 72 -9.08 3.33 -10.54
CA PHE A 72 -10.19 2.54 -11.07
C PHE A 72 -11.18 3.38 -11.90
N THR A 73 -11.23 4.70 -11.67
CA THR A 73 -12.09 5.60 -12.45
C THR A 73 -11.57 5.72 -13.88
N ASN A 74 -10.25 5.91 -14.03
CA ASN A 74 -9.60 5.99 -15.33
C ASN A 74 -9.10 4.64 -15.86
N SER A 75 -9.26 3.56 -15.08
CA SER A 75 -8.75 2.22 -15.39
C SER A 75 -7.26 2.21 -15.76
N THR A 76 -6.45 2.86 -14.93
CA THR A 76 -5.01 3.01 -15.13
C THR A 76 -4.21 2.53 -13.92
N GLY A 77 -3.06 1.91 -14.20
CA GLY A 77 -2.17 1.33 -13.18
C GLY A 77 -0.70 1.74 -13.35
N TRP A 78 0.00 1.85 -12.24
CA TRP A 78 1.44 2.16 -12.20
C TRP A 78 2.17 1.36 -11.14
N PHE A 79 3.42 1.00 -11.44
CA PHE A 79 4.39 0.51 -10.47
C PHE A 79 5.62 1.42 -10.41
N ARG A 80 6.30 1.45 -9.26
CA ARG A 80 7.55 2.18 -9.06
C ARG A 80 8.49 1.39 -8.19
N LYS A 81 9.76 1.37 -8.56
CA LYS A 81 10.86 0.83 -7.74
C LYS A 81 11.44 1.92 -6.86
N ALA A 82 11.35 1.73 -5.53
CA ALA A 82 11.74 2.70 -4.51
C ALA A 82 11.16 4.10 -4.80
N THR A 83 12.03 5.10 -4.93
CA THR A 83 11.69 6.49 -5.30
C THR A 83 11.90 6.79 -6.78
N GLY A 84 12.04 5.75 -7.63
CA GLY A 84 12.33 5.90 -9.06
C GLY A 84 11.14 6.35 -9.91
N ASN A 85 11.24 6.12 -11.22
CA ASN A 85 10.20 6.48 -12.17
C ASN A 85 9.00 5.51 -12.10
N TRP A 86 7.79 6.04 -12.28
CA TRP A 86 6.59 5.21 -12.47
C TRP A 86 6.65 4.51 -13.83
N ASN A 87 6.35 3.22 -13.88
CA ASN A 87 6.41 2.38 -15.09
C ASN A 87 7.74 2.50 -15.86
N GLY A 88 8.83 2.85 -15.18
CA GLY A 88 10.14 3.11 -15.80
C GLY A 88 10.24 4.41 -16.60
N SER A 89 9.19 5.23 -16.66
CA SER A 89 9.14 6.45 -17.48
C SER A 89 9.25 7.73 -16.65
N GLY A 90 10.11 8.65 -17.07
CA GLY A 90 10.26 9.97 -16.43
C GLY A 90 9.05 10.89 -16.59
N THR A 91 8.09 10.55 -17.46
CA THR A 91 6.86 11.30 -17.68
C THR A 91 5.62 10.65 -17.06
N ALA A 92 5.72 9.40 -16.59
CA ALA A 92 4.60 8.73 -15.97
C ALA A 92 4.35 9.26 -14.57
N ASN A 93 3.11 9.65 -14.29
CA ASN A 93 2.71 10.26 -13.04
C ASN A 93 1.25 9.89 -12.71
N PRO A 94 1.00 9.09 -11.66
CA PRO A 94 -0.35 8.75 -11.23
C PRO A 94 -1.12 9.97 -10.72
N ALA A 95 -0.46 11.02 -10.23
CA ALA A 95 -1.14 12.22 -9.74
C ALA A 95 -1.79 13.06 -10.85
N THR A 96 -1.28 12.95 -12.08
CA THR A 96 -1.84 13.61 -13.27
C THR A 96 -2.46 12.61 -14.25
N ASN A 97 -2.65 11.35 -13.82
CA ASN A 97 -3.13 10.25 -14.67
C ASN A 97 -2.35 10.14 -16.01
N THR A 98 -1.04 10.33 -15.99
CA THR A 98 -0.18 10.33 -17.19
C THR A 98 0.70 9.09 -17.22
N GLY A 99 0.88 8.47 -18.40
CA GLY A 99 1.80 7.34 -18.59
C GLY A 99 1.42 6.06 -17.82
N GLY A 100 0.14 5.89 -17.49
CA GLY A 100 -0.39 4.68 -16.85
C GLY A 100 -0.59 3.54 -17.82
N ILE A 101 -0.47 2.30 -17.32
CA ILE A 101 -0.89 1.12 -18.05
C ILE A 101 -2.42 1.08 -18.05
N ASN A 102 -3.03 0.95 -19.23
CA ASN A 102 -4.47 0.75 -19.34
C ASN A 102 -4.84 -0.66 -18.84
N ILE A 103 -5.68 -0.72 -17.81
CA ILE A 103 -6.12 -1.95 -17.15
C ILE A 103 -7.63 -2.20 -17.33
N SER A 104 -8.27 -1.53 -18.29
CA SER A 104 -9.72 -1.55 -18.51
C SER A 104 -10.27 -2.90 -18.95
N ALA A 105 -9.42 -3.82 -19.43
CA ALA A 105 -9.89 -5.16 -19.82
C ALA A 105 -10.35 -6.01 -18.63
N LEU A 106 -9.93 -5.68 -17.40
CA LEU A 106 -10.21 -6.49 -16.21
C LEU A 106 -10.90 -5.69 -15.08
N PHE A 107 -10.46 -4.46 -14.80
CA PHE A 107 -10.79 -3.76 -13.56
C PHE A 107 -11.86 -2.64 -13.57
N PRO A 108 -12.61 -2.34 -14.65
CA PRO A 108 -13.79 -1.47 -14.52
C PRO A 108 -15.01 -2.23 -13.97
N SER A 109 -15.02 -3.56 -14.05
CA SER A 109 -16.16 -4.42 -13.70
C SER A 109 -15.83 -5.50 -12.65
N SER A 110 -14.55 -5.70 -12.34
CA SER A 110 -14.11 -6.72 -11.37
C SER A 110 -13.56 -6.08 -10.10
N ALA A 111 -13.83 -6.69 -8.96
CA ALA A 111 -13.11 -6.39 -7.73
C ALA A 111 -11.62 -6.72 -7.89
N ALA A 112 -10.76 -5.85 -7.37
CA ALA A 112 -9.32 -6.03 -7.35
C ALA A 112 -8.86 -6.53 -5.98
N PHE A 113 -8.13 -7.65 -5.96
CA PHE A 113 -7.54 -8.23 -4.77
C PHE A 113 -6.02 -8.12 -4.84
N ALA A 114 -5.37 -7.78 -3.73
CA ALA A 114 -3.92 -7.82 -3.67
C ALA A 114 -3.43 -9.25 -3.94
N ALA A 115 -2.46 -9.37 -4.84
CA ALA A 115 -1.95 -10.63 -5.34
C ALA A 115 -0.44 -10.76 -5.05
N PHE A 116 -0.06 -11.97 -4.64
CA PHE A 116 1.32 -12.42 -4.51
C PHE A 116 1.40 -13.85 -5.02
N CYS A 117 2.37 -14.13 -5.89
CA CYS A 117 2.71 -15.47 -6.33
C CYS A 117 4.21 -15.68 -6.16
N THR A 118 4.60 -16.91 -5.84
CA THR A 118 5.99 -17.30 -5.68
C THR A 118 6.27 -18.61 -6.39
N SER A 119 7.42 -18.70 -7.03
CA SER A 119 7.96 -19.92 -7.64
C SER A 119 9.24 -20.40 -6.95
N ALA A 120 9.75 -19.68 -5.95
CA ALA A 120 10.96 -20.04 -5.21
C ALA A 120 10.67 -20.26 -3.72
N VAL A 121 11.34 -21.27 -3.17
CA VAL A 121 11.39 -21.47 -1.72
C VAL A 121 12.22 -20.32 -1.12
N ASN A 122 11.69 -19.66 -0.09
CA ASN A 122 12.26 -18.49 0.62
C ASN A 122 11.94 -17.10 0.07
N ASP A 123 11.16 -16.97 -1.01
CA ASP A 123 10.64 -15.65 -1.39
C ASP A 123 9.73 -15.12 -0.28
N THR A 124 9.99 -13.90 0.18
CA THR A 124 9.28 -13.26 1.30
C THR A 124 8.87 -11.86 0.91
N MET A 125 7.63 -11.48 1.24
CA MET A 125 7.05 -10.20 0.88
C MET A 125 6.25 -9.63 2.04
N SER A 126 6.45 -8.34 2.34
CA SER A 126 5.64 -7.61 3.32
C SER A 126 4.78 -6.58 2.59
N VAL A 127 3.47 -6.62 2.81
CA VAL A 127 2.54 -5.63 2.23
C VAL A 127 2.29 -4.53 3.24
N TYR A 128 2.58 -3.29 2.85
CA TYR A 128 2.21 -2.10 3.59
C TYR A 128 1.05 -1.42 2.87
N GLN A 129 -0.14 -1.55 3.44
CA GLN A 129 -1.20 -0.60 3.16
C GLN A 129 -0.95 0.62 4.02
N ARG A 130 -0.12 1.54 3.52
CA ARG A 130 -0.22 2.90 4.02
C ARG A 130 -1.57 3.37 3.53
N ALA A 131 -2.53 3.55 4.44
CA ALA A 131 -3.66 4.43 4.22
C ALA A 131 -3.07 5.82 4.01
N ALA A 132 -2.49 6.05 2.83
CA ALA A 132 -2.14 7.36 2.40
C ALA A 132 -3.48 8.07 2.36
N LEU A 133 -3.62 9.06 3.24
CA LEU A 133 -4.60 10.11 3.14
C LEU A 133 -4.31 10.86 1.83
N TRP A 134 -4.54 10.18 0.71
CA TRP A 134 -4.59 10.70 -0.64
C TRP A 134 -5.89 11.50 -0.84
N LEU A 135 -6.64 11.71 0.25
CA LEU A 135 -7.71 12.68 0.41
C LEU A 135 -7.19 13.99 1.06
N LEU A 136 -6.02 14.47 0.66
CA LEU A 136 -5.65 15.88 0.81
C LEU A 136 -5.33 16.54 -0.54
N GLY A 137 -5.88 15.96 -1.61
CA GLY A 137 -6.30 16.73 -2.79
C GLY A 137 -7.61 17.50 -2.58
N LEU A 138 -8.13 17.57 -1.34
CA LEU A 138 -9.04 18.63 -0.96
C LEU A 138 -8.18 19.87 -0.74
N GLY A 139 -8.30 20.82 -1.67
CA GLY A 139 -7.75 22.15 -1.50
C GLY A 139 -8.21 22.71 -0.15
N LEU A 140 -7.27 22.79 0.81
CA LEU A 140 -7.38 23.74 1.90
C LEU A 140 -7.12 25.12 1.30
N SER A 141 -8.07 25.64 0.54
CA SER A 141 -8.09 27.05 0.10
C SER A 141 -8.54 28.00 1.23
N ASN A 142 -8.48 27.57 2.49
CA ASN A 142 -8.85 28.38 3.65
C ASN A 142 -7.84 28.20 4.80
N GLY A 143 -6.59 28.61 4.57
CA GLY A 143 -5.75 29.25 5.60
C GLY A 143 -5.40 28.52 6.91
N VAL A 144 -5.77 27.26 7.13
CA VAL A 144 -5.38 26.53 8.34
C VAL A 144 -3.99 25.91 8.12
N LEU A 145 -2.97 26.66 8.53
CA LEU A 145 -1.60 26.17 8.68
C LEU A 145 -1.60 25.06 9.74
N LEU A 146 -1.51 23.80 9.32
CA LEU A 146 -1.11 22.74 10.25
C LEU A 146 0.33 23.03 10.71
N PRO A 147 0.61 22.94 12.02
CA PRO A 147 1.92 23.25 12.55
C PRO A 147 3.00 22.39 11.89
N ALA A 148 4.10 23.05 11.57
CA ALA A 148 5.22 22.51 10.83
C ALA A 148 5.72 21.16 11.37
N ALA A 149 5.90 20.22 10.45
CA ALA A 149 6.81 19.08 10.52
C ALA A 149 6.82 18.30 11.86
N ILE A 150 6.03 17.22 11.92
CA ILE A 150 6.35 16.11 12.82
C ILE A 150 7.68 15.49 12.31
N PRO A 151 8.79 15.52 13.09
CA PRO A 151 10.05 14.98 12.63
C PRO A 151 9.95 13.46 12.43
N ARG A 152 10.36 12.98 11.24
CA ARG A 152 10.38 11.57 10.81
C ARG A 152 11.22 10.61 11.69
N ARG A 153 11.74 11.05 12.83
CA ARG A 153 12.74 10.30 13.63
C ARG A 153 12.19 9.55 14.85
N SER A 154 10.94 9.74 15.25
CA SER A 154 10.42 9.10 16.48
C SER A 154 9.58 7.83 16.30
N MET A 155 9.21 7.43 15.07
CA MET A 155 8.43 6.18 14.87
C MET A 155 9.30 4.90 14.79
N LEU A 156 10.63 5.03 14.68
CA LEU A 156 11.53 3.86 14.61
C LEU A 156 11.99 3.34 15.98
N GLU A 157 11.76 4.07 17.08
CA GLU A 157 12.19 3.65 18.43
C GLU A 157 11.07 3.03 19.28
N SER A 158 9.81 3.04 18.82
CA SER A 158 8.69 2.42 19.57
C SER A 158 8.58 0.89 19.39
N PHE A 159 9.47 0.24 18.64
CA PHE A 159 9.40 -1.20 18.34
C PHE A 159 10.46 -2.06 19.05
N ALA A 160 11.02 -1.56 20.16
CA ALA A 160 11.80 -2.37 21.09
C ALA A 160 10.98 -2.66 22.37
N GLN A 161 9.87 -3.41 22.24
CA GLN A 161 9.28 -4.06 23.40
C GLN A 161 9.93 -5.43 23.58
N THR A 162 10.71 -5.54 24.65
CA THR A 162 11.36 -6.73 25.17
C THR A 162 10.36 -7.88 25.21
N VAL A 163 10.57 -8.90 24.38
CA VAL A 163 9.84 -10.17 24.51
C VAL A 163 10.40 -10.86 25.76
N PRO A 164 9.59 -11.14 26.80
CA PRO A 164 10.06 -11.93 27.92
C PRO A 164 10.47 -13.32 27.42
N ALA A 165 11.67 -13.74 27.79
CA ALA A 165 12.24 -15.03 27.42
C ALA A 165 11.52 -16.17 28.14
N SER A 166 10.31 -16.51 27.71
CA SER A 166 9.70 -17.81 27.98
C SER A 166 8.71 -18.12 26.87
N HIS A 167 8.71 -19.37 26.41
CA HIS A 167 7.96 -19.93 25.25
C HIS A 167 8.75 -20.04 23.94
N ARG A 168 9.83 -20.84 23.98
CA ARG A 168 10.18 -21.68 22.83
C ARG A 168 9.27 -22.92 22.86
N GLY A 169 8.23 -22.93 22.04
CA GLY A 169 7.40 -24.10 21.84
C GLY A 169 6.21 -23.81 20.92
N THR A 170 6.20 -24.48 19.76
CA THR A 170 5.11 -24.56 18.76
C THR A 170 4.62 -23.25 18.11
N ARG A 171 5.06 -23.06 16.85
CA ARG A 171 4.65 -21.98 15.95
C ARG A 171 3.24 -22.24 15.39
N SER A 172 2.27 -21.49 15.88
CA SER A 172 1.04 -21.15 15.13
C SER A 172 0.80 -19.66 15.30
N MET A 173 0.89 -18.91 14.22
CA MET A 173 0.89 -17.45 14.20
C MET A 173 -0.55 -16.94 14.34
N VAL A 174 -0.89 -16.40 15.52
CA VAL A 174 -2.15 -15.69 15.77
C VAL A 174 -2.11 -14.34 15.03
N CYS A 175 -2.52 -14.34 13.77
CA CYS A 175 -2.61 -13.12 12.94
C CYS A 175 -3.91 -12.32 13.19
N SER A 176 -4.83 -12.81 14.04
CA SER A 176 -6.10 -12.12 14.33
C SER A 176 -6.01 -11.03 15.40
N GLY A 177 -5.08 -11.16 16.36
CA GLY A 177 -4.98 -10.23 17.50
C GLY A 177 -4.30 -8.89 17.19
N LEU A 178 -3.41 -8.85 16.21
CA LEU A 178 -2.65 -7.64 15.85
C LEU A 178 -3.48 -6.63 15.04
N MET A 179 -4.34 -7.11 14.14
CA MET A 179 -5.26 -6.26 13.39
C MET A 179 -6.31 -5.59 14.30
N GLN A 180 -6.79 -6.30 15.33
CA GLN A 180 -7.80 -5.78 16.26
C GLN A 180 -7.24 -4.66 17.16
N ARG A 181 -5.97 -4.74 17.55
CA ARG A 181 -5.32 -3.72 18.39
C ARG A 181 -4.96 -2.45 17.63
N CYS A 182 -4.64 -2.54 16.33
CA CYS A 182 -4.40 -1.36 15.49
C CYS A 182 -5.66 -0.51 15.31
N VAL A 183 -6.84 -1.13 15.20
CA VAL A 183 -8.13 -0.41 15.14
C VAL A 183 -8.45 0.27 16.46
N GLN A 184 -8.18 -0.39 17.59
CA GLN A 184 -8.45 0.16 18.92
C GLN A 184 -7.57 1.37 19.26
N ILE A 185 -6.30 1.37 18.83
CA ILE A 185 -5.37 2.49 19.02
C ILE A 185 -5.78 3.70 18.17
N ALA A 186 -6.24 3.49 16.94
CA ALA A 186 -6.73 4.56 16.09
C ALA A 186 -7.99 5.24 16.69
N GLN A 187 -8.90 4.47 17.27
CA GLN A 187 -10.11 5.02 17.91
C GLN A 187 -9.82 5.79 19.21
N LEU A 188 -8.84 5.34 20.01
CA LEU A 188 -8.42 6.06 21.23
C LEU A 188 -7.80 7.43 20.91
N SER A 189 -7.02 7.53 19.83
CA SER A 189 -6.40 8.80 19.43
C SER A 189 -7.41 9.86 18.95
N ALA A 190 -8.52 9.45 18.32
CA ALA A 190 -9.57 10.37 17.86
C ALA A 190 -10.41 10.92 19.03
N ALA A 191 -10.65 10.11 20.07
CA ALA A 191 -11.36 10.53 21.26
C ALA A 191 -10.57 11.55 22.11
N GLN A 192 -9.24 11.40 22.18
CA GLN A 192 -8.36 12.34 22.86
C GLN A 192 -8.20 13.67 22.11
N LEU A 193 -8.15 13.66 20.78
CA LEU A 193 -8.09 14.89 19.99
C LEU A 193 -9.36 15.75 20.15
N LEU A 194 -10.53 15.12 20.32
CA LEU A 194 -11.79 15.82 20.59
C LEU A 194 -11.82 16.48 21.97
N THR A 195 -11.17 15.87 22.97
CA THR A 195 -11.12 16.42 24.34
C THR A 195 -10.07 17.52 24.50
N ASP A 196 -8.93 17.43 23.79
CA ASP A 196 -7.87 18.46 23.85
C ASP A 196 -8.14 19.70 22.97
N SER A 197 -9.14 19.65 22.08
CA SER A 197 -9.47 20.78 21.19
C SER A 197 -10.04 22.01 21.90
N GLY A 198 -10.33 21.94 23.21
CA GLY A 198 -10.76 23.09 24.00
C GLY A 198 -12.06 23.76 23.51
N LEU A 199 -12.78 23.14 22.57
CA LEU A 199 -14.09 23.57 22.08
C LEU A 199 -15.17 23.22 23.11
N GLN A 200 -15.03 23.73 24.33
CA GLN A 200 -16.19 23.86 25.21
C GLN A 200 -17.02 25.02 24.66
N ALA A 201 -18.22 24.70 24.21
CA ALA A 201 -19.23 25.69 23.84
C ALA A 201 -19.38 26.70 25.00
N LYS A 202 -18.95 27.94 24.77
CA LYS A 202 -19.16 29.04 25.70
C LYS A 202 -20.67 29.17 25.93
N PRO A 203 -21.19 28.98 27.15
CA PRO A 203 -22.63 29.11 27.39
C PRO A 203 -23.06 30.53 27.04
N HIS A 204 -24.07 30.63 26.18
CA HIS A 204 -24.68 31.91 25.82
C HIS A 204 -25.28 32.53 27.09
N PRO A 205 -24.97 33.80 27.44
CA PRO A 205 -25.56 34.45 28.59
C PRO A 205 -27.08 34.52 28.41
N ALA A 206 -27.81 34.09 29.43
CA ALA A 206 -29.26 34.16 29.45
C ALA A 206 -29.71 35.61 29.28
N ALA A 207 -30.59 35.84 28.29
CA ALA A 207 -31.25 37.12 28.11
C ALA A 207 -32.07 37.43 29.37
N GLN A 208 -31.67 38.47 30.11
CA GLN A 208 -32.50 39.09 31.13
C GLN A 208 -33.48 40.01 30.41
N TRP A 209 -34.77 39.69 30.52
CA TRP A 209 -35.88 40.57 30.18
C TRP A 209 -36.32 41.32 31.44
#